data_AF-A0A4W5NI87-F1
#
_entry.id   AF-A0A4W5NI87-F1
#
_cell.length_a   1.000
_cell.length_b   1.000
_cell.length_c   1.000
_cell.angle_alpha   90.00
_cell.angle_beta   90.00
_cell.angle_gamma   90.00
#
_symmetry.space_group_name_H-M   'P 1'
#
loop_
_entity.id
_entity.type
_entity.pdbx_description
1 polymer ?
#
loop_
_entity_poly.entity_id
_entity_poly.type
_entity_poly.pdbx_seq_one_letter_code
_entity_poly.pdbx_strand_id
1 'polypeptide(L)'
;MLLRTLGKAAVDSVKDASGSTAPALPQRQLWCYCYHHCPEDSTNNTCRTDGYCFTMVEEEEGGVLVLTSGCLGLVGSEFQCRDTGNSRLRRSLECCTDQDYCNKDQHPTLPPLKTPNYADGNIHHMALLISVTVCSIILALIIIFCYFRYKRQESGPRYSIGLEQDESYIPPGESLRDLIEQSQSSGSGSGLPLLVQRTIAKQIQMVKQIGKGRYGEVWMGKWRGERVAVKVFFTTEEASWFRETEIYQTVLMRHENILCFIAADIKGTGSWTQLYLITDYHEGGSLYDYLKSTTLDTKAMLRLAYSSVSGLCHLHTEIFGTQGKPAIAHRDLKSKNILVKKNGACCIADLGLAVKFIR
;
A
#
# COMPACT_ATOMS: atom_id res chain seq x y z
N MET A 1 30.45 -21.51 39.17
CA MET A 1 29.51 -20.97 40.18
C MET A 1 29.58 -19.46 40.09
N LEU A 2 28.55 -18.82 39.50
CA LEU A 2 27.50 -18.03 40.19
C LEU A 2 28.04 -16.69 40.70
N LEU A 3 27.44 -15.51 40.53
CA LEU A 3 26.31 -15.03 39.73
C LEU A 3 26.34 -13.48 39.85
N ARG A 4 25.62 -12.82 38.94
CA ARG A 4 25.22 -11.40 38.94
C ARG A 4 24.53 -10.97 40.24
N THR A 5 24.45 -9.66 40.51
CA THR A 5 23.16 -8.91 40.47
C THR A 5 23.32 -7.39 40.51
N LEU A 6 22.53 -6.75 39.65
CA LEU A 6 22.30 -5.31 39.50
C LEU A 6 21.28 -4.85 40.55
N GLY A 7 21.53 -3.72 41.23
CA GLY A 7 20.54 -3.01 42.05
C GLY A 7 20.28 -1.62 41.47
N LYS A 8 19.00 -1.24 41.31
CA LYS A 8 18.58 0.11 40.88
C LYS A 8 17.39 0.55 41.73
N ALA A 9 17.62 1.60 42.55
CA ALA A 9 16.62 2.41 43.25
C ALA A 9 15.86 3.29 42.23
N ALA A 10 14.52 3.35 42.23
CA ALA A 10 13.57 4.12 43.06
C ALA A 10 13.56 5.62 42.77
N VAL A 11 12.41 6.16 42.32
CA VAL A 11 11.85 7.52 42.57
C VAL A 11 10.35 7.57 42.20
N ASP A 12 9.56 8.02 43.18
CA ASP A 12 8.27 8.77 43.25
C ASP A 12 6.97 8.35 42.54
N SER A 13 5.88 8.26 43.33
CA SER A 13 4.83 9.32 43.36
C SER A 13 3.74 9.03 44.41
N VAL A 14 3.48 10.03 45.25
CA VAL A 14 2.40 10.13 46.24
C VAL A 14 1.07 10.50 45.56
N LYS A 15 -0.07 9.96 46.01
CA LYS A 15 -1.39 10.60 45.83
C LYS A 15 -2.39 10.21 46.91
N ASP A 16 -3.02 11.26 47.44
CA ASP A 16 -3.86 11.35 48.63
C ASP A 16 -5.22 10.65 48.54
N ALA A 17 -5.73 10.32 49.74
CA ALA A 17 -7.10 9.89 50.01
C ALA A 17 -8.05 11.09 50.13
N SER A 18 -9.23 11.00 49.52
CA SER A 18 -10.42 11.72 49.97
C SER A 18 -11.69 10.92 49.65
N GLY A 19 -12.45 10.60 50.70
CA GLY A 19 -13.75 9.96 50.60
C GLY A 19 -14.83 10.95 50.16
N SER A 20 -15.77 10.47 49.36
CA SER A 20 -17.01 11.18 49.03
C SER A 20 -18.16 10.19 49.14
N THR A 21 -18.93 10.32 50.22
CA THR A 21 -20.18 9.61 50.46
C THR A 21 -21.29 10.39 49.75
N ALA A 22 -21.78 9.88 48.61
CA ALA A 22 -22.96 10.44 47.94
C ALA A 22 -24.24 10.05 48.71
N PRO A 23 -25.23 10.95 48.87
CA PRO A 23 -26.49 10.61 49.52
C PRO A 23 -27.32 9.68 48.63
N ALA A 24 -27.74 8.53 49.18
CA ALA A 24 -28.63 7.61 48.51
C ALA A 24 -30.00 8.28 48.27
N LEU A 25 -30.40 8.38 47.01
CA LEU A 25 -31.76 8.75 46.61
C LEU A 25 -32.76 7.74 47.21
N PRO A 26 -33.94 8.17 47.69
CA PRO A 26 -34.95 7.24 48.18
C PRO A 26 -35.37 6.29 47.06
N GLN A 27 -35.08 5.00 47.21
CA GLN A 27 -35.52 3.97 46.28
C GLN A 27 -37.05 3.90 46.33
N ARG A 28 -37.71 4.38 45.27
CA ARG A 28 -39.17 4.29 45.15
C ARG A 28 -39.53 2.81 45.08
N GLN A 29 -40.28 2.35 46.06
CA GLN A 29 -40.69 0.96 46.17
C GLN A 29 -42.16 0.85 45.75
N LEU A 30 -42.44 -0.09 44.85
CA LEU A 30 -43.71 -0.28 44.17
C LEU A 30 -44.34 -1.60 44.59
N TRP A 31 -45.63 -1.58 44.93
CA TRP A 31 -46.42 -2.79 45.15
C TRP A 31 -47.03 -3.27 43.83
N CYS A 32 -46.96 -4.56 43.56
CA CYS A 32 -47.56 -5.17 42.38
C CYS A 32 -48.47 -6.33 42.77
N TYR A 33 -49.45 -6.61 41.92
CA TYR A 33 -50.21 -7.86 41.98
C TYR A 33 -49.37 -9.00 41.38
N CYS A 34 -49.35 -10.17 42.01
CA CYS A 34 -48.68 -11.34 41.47
C CYS A 34 -49.65 -12.53 41.35
N TYR A 35 -49.52 -13.27 40.27
CA TYR A 35 -50.34 -14.44 39.97
C TYR A 35 -49.50 -15.44 39.16
N HIS A 36 -49.43 -16.69 39.62
CA HIS A 36 -48.51 -17.74 39.15
C HIS A 36 -46.99 -17.44 39.25
N HIS A 37 -46.57 -16.18 39.38
CA HIS A 37 -45.18 -15.76 39.52
C HIS A 37 -44.97 -14.87 40.76
N CYS A 38 -45.25 -15.45 41.94
CA CYS A 38 -45.10 -14.76 43.22
C CYS A 38 -43.79 -15.18 43.93
N PRO A 39 -43.04 -14.24 44.53
CA PRO A 39 -41.93 -14.57 45.43
C PRO A 39 -42.40 -15.40 46.64
N GLU A 40 -41.50 -16.18 47.24
CA GLU A 40 -41.81 -17.02 48.41
C GLU A 40 -42.32 -16.22 49.62
N ASP A 41 -41.86 -14.97 49.77
CA ASP A 41 -42.27 -14.05 50.84
C ASP A 41 -43.57 -13.28 50.53
N SER A 42 -44.31 -13.67 49.49
CA SER A 42 -45.55 -12.97 49.10
C SER A 42 -46.70 -13.24 50.06
N THR A 43 -47.39 -12.17 50.46
CA THR A 43 -48.64 -12.25 51.21
C THR A 43 -49.77 -11.66 50.38
N ASN A 44 -50.92 -12.34 50.34
CA ASN A 44 -52.13 -11.84 49.67
C ASN A 44 -51.96 -11.56 48.16
N ASN A 45 -51.20 -12.38 47.43
CA ASN A 45 -50.93 -12.23 45.99
C ASN A 45 -50.30 -10.88 45.64
N THR A 46 -49.45 -10.36 46.51
CA THR A 46 -48.72 -9.11 46.30
C THR A 46 -47.22 -9.32 46.41
N CYS A 47 -46.48 -8.55 45.62
CA CYS A 47 -45.02 -8.51 45.67
C CYS A 47 -44.56 -7.05 45.65
N ARG A 48 -43.30 -6.82 46.05
CA ARG A 48 -42.73 -5.48 46.20
C ARG A 48 -41.44 -5.37 45.41
N THR A 49 -41.28 -4.32 44.61
CA THR A 49 -40.11 -4.12 43.72
C THR A 49 -39.61 -2.69 43.69
N ASP A 50 -38.36 -2.51 43.30
CA ASP A 50 -37.73 -1.23 42.94
C ASP A 50 -37.75 -0.96 41.41
N GLY A 51 -38.21 -1.94 40.63
CA GLY A 51 -38.32 -1.88 39.16
C GLY A 51 -39.76 -1.73 38.68
N TYR A 52 -40.27 -2.76 38.00
CA TYR A 52 -41.53 -2.74 37.25
C TYR A 52 -42.52 -3.79 37.75
N CYS A 53 -43.81 -3.47 37.73
CA CYS A 53 -44.84 -4.50 37.74
C CYS A 53 -45.05 -5.03 36.32
N PHE A 54 -45.36 -6.32 36.16
CA PHE A 54 -45.61 -6.89 34.84
C PHE A 54 -46.85 -7.78 34.78
N THR A 55 -47.38 -7.91 33.57
CA THR A 55 -48.40 -8.90 33.18
C THR A 55 -47.99 -9.54 31.86
N MET A 56 -48.00 -10.87 31.80
CA MET A 56 -47.61 -11.64 30.62
C MET A 56 -48.69 -12.66 30.25
N VAL A 57 -48.97 -12.77 28.96
CA VAL A 57 -49.72 -13.89 28.37
C VAL A 57 -48.80 -14.71 27.48
N GLU A 58 -48.79 -16.02 27.65
CA GLU A 58 -48.01 -16.96 26.84
C GLU A 58 -48.88 -18.14 26.40
N GLU A 59 -48.68 -18.61 25.17
CA GLU A 59 -49.32 -19.80 24.60
C GLU A 59 -48.39 -21.00 24.76
N GLU A 60 -48.75 -21.95 25.63
CA GLU A 60 -47.98 -23.19 25.86
C GLU A 60 -48.20 -24.23 24.74
N GLU A 61 -47.34 -25.25 24.69
CA GLU A 61 -47.49 -26.42 23.80
C GLU A 61 -48.84 -27.11 24.04
N GLY A 62 -49.82 -26.83 23.17
CA GLY A 62 -51.20 -27.27 23.31
C GLY A 62 -52.25 -26.17 23.12
N GLY A 63 -51.83 -24.91 22.94
CA GLY A 63 -52.73 -23.78 22.68
C GLY A 63 -53.44 -23.24 23.92
N VAL A 64 -53.00 -23.67 25.12
CA VAL A 64 -53.51 -23.17 26.39
C VAL A 64 -52.85 -21.82 26.68
N LEU A 65 -53.69 -20.83 26.99
CA LEU A 65 -53.23 -19.49 27.37
C LEU A 65 -52.92 -19.45 28.86
N VAL A 66 -51.68 -19.12 29.20
CA VAL A 66 -51.24 -18.93 30.58
C VAL A 66 -51.01 -17.44 30.83
N LEU A 67 -51.74 -16.90 31.81
CA LEU A 67 -51.58 -15.52 32.28
C LEU A 67 -50.76 -15.50 33.56
N THR A 68 -49.68 -14.74 33.58
CA THR A 68 -48.81 -14.55 34.74
C THR A 68 -48.62 -13.07 35.03
N SER A 69 -48.46 -12.73 36.31
CA SER A 69 -48.16 -11.35 36.73
C SER A 69 -47.24 -11.36 37.95
N GLY A 70 -46.48 -10.29 38.12
CA GLY A 70 -45.56 -10.18 39.25
C GLY A 70 -44.66 -8.95 39.22
N CYS A 71 -43.51 -9.08 39.87
CA CYS A 71 -42.53 -8.03 40.11
C CYS A 71 -41.23 -8.29 39.36
N LEU A 72 -40.70 -7.28 38.68
CA LEU A 72 -39.36 -7.28 38.11
C LEU A 72 -38.48 -6.26 38.82
N GLY A 73 -37.29 -6.68 39.24
CA GLY A 73 -36.30 -5.79 39.84
C GLY A 73 -35.73 -4.79 38.84
N LEU A 74 -35.10 -3.72 39.33
CA LEU A 74 -34.55 -2.68 38.45
C LEU A 74 -33.43 -3.18 37.51
N VAL A 75 -32.62 -4.15 37.97
CA VAL A 75 -31.52 -4.70 37.18
C VAL A 75 -32.05 -5.74 36.19
N GLY A 76 -31.97 -5.44 34.89
CA GLY A 76 -32.36 -6.36 33.80
C GLY A 76 -33.80 -6.25 33.33
N SER A 77 -34.66 -5.48 34.02
CA SER A 77 -36.05 -5.26 33.63
C SER A 77 -36.22 -4.47 32.33
N GLU A 78 -35.26 -3.58 31.99
CA GLU A 78 -35.30 -2.84 30.71
C GLU A 78 -35.29 -3.77 29.49
N PHE A 79 -34.54 -4.88 29.56
CA PHE A 79 -34.50 -5.87 28.49
C PHE A 79 -35.76 -6.73 28.45
N GLN A 80 -36.31 -7.09 29.61
CA GLN A 80 -37.52 -7.92 29.68
C GLN A 80 -38.73 -7.14 29.18
N CYS A 81 -38.92 -5.90 29.63
CA CYS A 81 -40.07 -5.08 29.25
C CYS A 81 -40.02 -4.51 27.82
N ARG A 82 -38.90 -4.67 27.09
CA ARG A 82 -38.75 -4.22 25.69
C ARG A 82 -38.68 -5.36 24.66
N ASP A 83 -38.53 -6.61 25.09
CA ASP A 83 -38.33 -7.74 24.18
C ASP A 83 -39.58 -8.64 24.06
N THR A 84 -40.36 -8.42 22.99
CA THR A 84 -41.48 -9.27 22.58
C THR A 84 -41.45 -9.62 21.09
N GLY A 85 -40.30 -9.41 20.42
CA GLY A 85 -40.24 -9.49 18.96
C GLY A 85 -39.81 -10.84 18.37
N ASN A 86 -39.03 -11.64 19.11
CA ASN A 86 -38.23 -12.74 18.52
C ASN A 86 -38.28 -14.09 19.26
N SER A 87 -39.21 -14.29 20.22
CA SER A 87 -39.36 -15.60 20.87
C SER A 87 -40.09 -16.61 19.97
N ARG A 88 -39.66 -17.87 19.99
CA ARG A 88 -40.34 -18.99 19.29
C ARG A 88 -41.76 -19.26 19.82
N LEU A 89 -42.08 -18.77 21.01
CA LEU A 89 -43.40 -18.83 21.65
C LEU A 89 -44.16 -17.51 21.43
N ARG A 90 -45.47 -17.62 21.14
CA ARG A 90 -46.38 -16.46 21.10
C ARG A 90 -46.60 -15.99 22.52
N ARG A 91 -45.90 -14.92 22.91
CA ARG A 91 -46.09 -14.26 24.20
C ARG A 91 -46.22 -12.75 24.04
N SER A 92 -46.89 -12.12 24.99
CA SER A 92 -46.97 -10.66 25.11
C SER A 92 -46.75 -10.28 26.57
N LEU A 93 -45.91 -9.28 26.81
CA LEU A 93 -45.52 -8.79 28.14
C LEU A 93 -45.74 -7.29 28.19
N GLU A 94 -46.48 -6.83 29.19
CA GLU A 94 -46.67 -5.42 29.51
C GLU A 94 -46.07 -5.11 30.89
N CYS A 95 -45.41 -3.96 30.99
CA CYS A 95 -44.80 -3.49 32.23
C CYS A 95 -45.28 -2.07 32.59
N CYS A 96 -45.41 -1.77 33.88
CA CYS A 96 -45.83 -0.46 34.38
C CYS A 96 -45.10 -0.06 35.67
N THR A 97 -45.03 1.26 35.93
CA THR A 97 -44.37 1.87 37.10
C THR A 97 -45.16 3.02 37.71
N ASP A 98 -46.37 3.29 37.21
CA ASP A 98 -47.06 4.56 37.45
C ASP A 98 -47.56 4.69 38.89
N GLN A 99 -48.15 3.61 39.42
CA GLN A 99 -48.74 3.54 40.75
C GLN A 99 -48.73 2.11 41.30
N ASP A 100 -48.92 1.96 42.62
CA ASP A 100 -49.08 0.65 43.25
C ASP A 100 -50.24 -0.12 42.60
N TYR A 101 -50.02 -1.41 42.35
CA TYR A 101 -50.93 -2.35 41.70
C TYR A 101 -51.30 -1.98 40.26
N CYS A 102 -50.45 -1.24 39.54
CA CYS A 102 -50.71 -0.84 38.16
C CYS A 102 -50.96 -2.01 37.19
N ASN A 103 -50.50 -3.21 37.52
CA ASN A 103 -50.66 -4.42 36.71
C ASN A 103 -51.94 -5.22 37.01
N LYS A 104 -52.79 -4.77 37.94
CA LYS A 104 -53.99 -5.51 38.36
C LYS A 104 -55.05 -5.65 37.27
N ASP A 105 -55.23 -4.61 36.47
CA ASP A 105 -56.26 -4.52 35.43
C ASP A 105 -55.66 -4.58 34.01
N GLN A 106 -54.42 -5.06 33.88
CA GLN A 106 -53.75 -5.25 32.59
C GLN A 106 -54.14 -6.59 31.98
N HIS A 107 -54.48 -6.56 30.69
CA HIS A 107 -54.89 -7.74 29.93
C HIS A 107 -54.19 -7.73 28.57
N PRO A 108 -52.89 -8.08 28.52
CA PRO A 108 -52.17 -8.15 27.26
C PRO A 108 -52.81 -9.19 26.33
N THR A 109 -52.87 -8.88 25.04
CA THR A 109 -53.37 -9.82 24.03
C THR A 109 -52.22 -10.40 23.22
N LEU A 110 -52.39 -11.65 22.75
CA LEU A 110 -51.39 -12.30 21.91
C LEU A 110 -51.24 -11.57 20.57
N PRO A 111 -50.01 -11.45 20.04
CA PRO A 111 -49.79 -10.88 18.72
C PRO A 111 -50.52 -11.71 17.64
N PRO A 112 -51.01 -11.09 16.56
CA PRO A 112 -51.71 -11.80 15.49
C PRO A 112 -50.80 -12.88 14.88
N LEU A 113 -51.38 -14.02 14.52
CA LEU A 113 -50.67 -15.07 13.79
C LEU A 113 -50.13 -14.48 12.49
N LYS A 114 -48.81 -14.34 12.38
CA LYS A 114 -48.17 -14.10 11.09
C LYS A 114 -48.32 -15.38 10.28
N THR A 115 -49.31 -15.43 9.39
CA THR A 115 -49.32 -16.42 8.34
C THR A 115 -48.02 -16.26 7.53
N PRO A 116 -47.23 -17.32 7.34
CA PRO A 116 -46.07 -17.21 6.46
C PRO A 116 -46.62 -17.04 5.05
N ASN A 117 -46.63 -15.80 4.56
CA ASN A 117 -46.80 -15.55 3.14
C ASN A 117 -45.66 -16.28 2.42
N TYR A 118 -46.00 -17.35 1.72
CA TYR A 118 -45.15 -18.24 0.90
C TYR A 118 -44.49 -17.52 -0.29
N ALA A 119 -44.27 -16.21 -0.21
CA ALA A 119 -43.74 -15.37 -1.28
C ALA A 119 -42.28 -14.91 -1.07
N ASP A 120 -41.63 -15.22 0.06
CA ASP A 120 -40.29 -14.70 0.36
C ASP A 120 -39.15 -15.59 -0.18
N GLY A 121 -39.36 -16.91 -0.29
CA GLY A 121 -38.32 -17.85 -0.72
C GLY A 121 -37.86 -17.66 -2.18
N ASN A 122 -38.81 -17.45 -3.10
CA ASN A 122 -38.48 -17.34 -4.52
C ASN A 122 -37.66 -16.10 -4.84
N ILE A 123 -37.86 -14.98 -4.14
CA ILE A 123 -37.14 -13.73 -4.42
C ILE A 123 -35.68 -13.84 -3.96
N HIS A 124 -35.44 -14.40 -2.78
CA HIS A 124 -34.08 -14.60 -2.26
C HIS A 124 -33.29 -15.63 -3.07
N HIS A 125 -33.92 -16.74 -3.50
CA HIS A 125 -33.25 -17.71 -4.35
C HIS A 125 -32.92 -17.15 -5.74
N MET A 126 -33.83 -16.37 -6.35
CA MET A 126 -33.57 -15.72 -7.64
C MET A 126 -32.49 -14.63 -7.52
N ALA A 127 -32.49 -13.83 -6.45
CA ALA A 127 -31.45 -12.84 -6.18
C ALA A 127 -30.07 -13.48 -5.98
N LEU A 128 -30.01 -14.62 -5.29
CA LEU A 128 -28.77 -15.38 -5.07
C LEU A 128 -28.24 -15.98 -6.38
N LEU A 129 -29.11 -16.52 -7.23
CA LEU A 129 -28.73 -17.02 -8.56
C LEU A 129 -28.20 -15.91 -9.46
N ILE A 130 -28.83 -14.73 -9.45
CA ILE A 130 -28.35 -13.56 -10.22
C ILE A 130 -27.00 -13.08 -9.68
N SER A 131 -26.82 -13.02 -8.36
CA SER A 131 -25.55 -12.61 -7.75
C SER A 131 -24.41 -13.59 -8.10
N VAL A 132 -24.64 -14.90 -7.97
CA VAL A 132 -23.63 -15.92 -8.28
C VAL A 132 -23.24 -15.89 -9.75
N THR A 133 -24.21 -15.73 -10.66
CA THR A 133 -23.93 -15.65 -12.10
C THR A 133 -23.14 -14.40 -12.46
N VAL A 134 -23.51 -13.23 -11.92
CA VAL A 134 -22.75 -11.97 -12.14
C VAL A 134 -21.34 -12.07 -11.57
N CYS A 135 -21.16 -12.58 -10.34
CA CYS A 135 -19.85 -12.77 -9.74
C CYS A 135 -18.99 -13.74 -10.56
N SER A 136 -19.57 -14.82 -11.08
CA SER A 136 -18.86 -15.80 -11.92
C SER A 136 -18.41 -15.20 -13.25
N ILE A 137 -19.24 -14.36 -13.89
CA ILE A 137 -18.89 -13.64 -15.11
C ILE A 137 -17.77 -12.64 -14.86
N ILE A 138 -17.85 -11.85 -13.77
CA ILE A 138 -16.79 -10.92 -13.39
C ILE A 138 -15.48 -11.65 -13.14
N LEU A 139 -15.52 -12.78 -12.43
CA LEU A 139 -14.34 -13.58 -12.13
C LEU A 139 -13.73 -14.18 -13.40
N ALA A 140 -14.57 -14.66 -14.33
CA ALA A 140 -14.12 -15.11 -15.66
C ALA A 140 -13.48 -13.96 -16.47
N LEU A 141 -14.06 -12.75 -16.47
CA LEU A 141 -13.47 -11.59 -17.13
C LEU A 141 -12.14 -11.17 -16.50
N ILE A 142 -12.00 -11.25 -15.18
CA ILE A 142 -10.74 -11.00 -14.47
C ILE A 142 -9.71 -12.07 -14.84
N ILE A 143 -10.08 -13.35 -14.87
CA ILE A 143 -9.18 -14.43 -15.28
C ILE A 143 -8.76 -14.24 -16.74
N ILE A 144 -9.69 -13.91 -17.64
CA ILE A 144 -9.39 -13.63 -19.05
C ILE A 144 -8.48 -12.42 -19.16
N PHE A 145 -8.74 -11.34 -18.43
CA PHE A 145 -7.89 -10.15 -18.40
C PHE A 145 -6.49 -10.47 -17.86
N CYS A 146 -6.39 -11.20 -16.74
CA CYS A 146 -5.12 -11.65 -16.17
C CYS A 146 -4.39 -12.61 -17.12
N TYR A 147 -5.10 -13.51 -17.79
CA TYR A 147 -4.54 -14.39 -18.82
C TYR A 147 -4.05 -13.59 -20.03
N PHE A 148 -4.80 -12.59 -20.50
CA PHE A 148 -4.34 -11.70 -21.56
C PHE A 148 -3.19 -10.81 -21.10
N ARG A 149 -3.12 -10.39 -19.83
CA ARG A 149 -1.98 -9.63 -19.30
C ARG A 149 -0.75 -10.51 -19.15
N TYR A 150 -0.91 -11.71 -18.63
CA TYR A 150 0.14 -12.73 -18.51
C TYR A 150 0.64 -13.13 -19.89
N LYS A 151 -0.26 -13.50 -20.80
CA LYS A 151 0.05 -13.78 -22.19
C LYS A 151 0.62 -12.56 -22.90
N ARG A 152 0.21 -11.31 -22.65
CA ARG A 152 0.83 -10.11 -23.23
C ARG A 152 2.21 -9.79 -22.62
N GLN A 153 2.48 -10.27 -21.40
CA GLN A 153 3.78 -10.18 -20.74
C GLN A 153 4.74 -11.25 -21.27
N GLU A 154 4.24 -12.46 -21.56
CA GLU A 154 4.99 -13.58 -22.15
C GLU A 154 5.10 -13.46 -23.69
N SER A 155 4.06 -12.91 -24.33
CA SER A 155 3.97 -12.49 -25.74
C SER A 155 4.29 -11.01 -25.90
N GLY A 156 5.07 -10.42 -24.99
CA GLY A 156 5.84 -9.23 -25.35
C GLY A 156 6.60 -9.60 -26.62
N PRO A 157 6.34 -8.98 -27.78
CA PRO A 157 6.62 -9.64 -29.04
C PRO A 157 8.13 -9.90 -29.18
N ARG A 158 8.51 -11.18 -29.26
CA ARG A 158 9.53 -11.58 -30.23
C ARG A 158 8.87 -11.41 -31.60
N TYR A 159 8.89 -10.19 -32.14
CA TYR A 159 8.55 -9.90 -33.54
C TYR A 159 9.79 -9.21 -34.12
N SER A 160 10.68 -10.03 -34.68
CA SER A 160 10.74 -10.44 -36.09
C SER A 160 11.51 -9.41 -36.91
N ILE A 161 12.75 -9.78 -37.22
CA ILE A 161 13.39 -9.37 -38.47
C ILE A 161 12.46 -9.83 -39.59
N GLY A 162 11.95 -8.88 -40.37
CA GLY A 162 11.01 -9.16 -41.45
C GLY A 162 10.43 -7.89 -42.02
N LEU A 163 11.26 -7.21 -42.82
CA LEU A 163 10.92 -6.33 -43.94
C LEU A 163 9.58 -5.60 -43.86
N GLU A 164 9.62 -4.33 -43.47
CA GLU A 164 9.00 -3.27 -44.27
C GLU A 164 9.90 -2.04 -44.19
N GLN A 165 10.56 -1.82 -45.33
CA GLN A 165 11.43 -0.71 -45.65
C GLN A 165 10.52 0.43 -46.09
N ASP A 166 10.50 1.52 -45.33
CA ASP A 166 10.25 2.84 -45.92
C ASP A 166 11.24 3.86 -45.33
N GLU A 167 12.20 4.15 -46.18
CA GLU A 167 13.19 5.22 -46.25
C GLU A 167 13.07 6.37 -45.23
N SER A 168 13.95 6.34 -44.24
CA SER A 168 14.78 7.52 -43.98
C SER A 168 16.24 7.07 -43.93
N TYR A 169 16.92 7.31 -45.06
CA TYR A 169 18.31 7.00 -45.33
C TYR A 169 19.23 7.54 -44.21
N ILE A 170 19.51 6.72 -43.20
CA ILE A 170 20.60 6.94 -42.24
C ILE A 170 21.73 6.03 -42.72
N PRO A 171 22.88 6.58 -43.18
CA PRO A 171 24.01 5.76 -43.60
C PRO A 171 24.46 4.84 -42.45
N PRO A 172 25.10 3.69 -42.71
CA PRO A 172 25.58 2.78 -41.68
C PRO A 172 26.58 3.53 -40.80
N GLY A 173 26.07 4.07 -39.69
CA GLY A 173 26.83 4.89 -38.77
C GLY A 173 27.68 4.01 -37.88
N GLU A 174 28.84 4.55 -37.50
CA GLU A 174 29.67 4.04 -36.41
C GLU A 174 28.80 3.73 -35.18
N SER A 175 29.11 2.65 -34.47
CA SER A 175 28.31 2.26 -33.32
C SER A 175 28.39 3.34 -32.24
N LEU A 176 27.37 3.42 -31.39
CA LEU A 176 27.35 4.35 -30.26
C LEU A 176 28.61 4.26 -29.40
N ARG A 177 29.14 3.03 -29.24
CA ARG A 177 30.37 2.78 -28.49
C ARG A 177 31.58 3.38 -29.20
N ASP A 178 31.69 3.20 -30.51
CA ASP A 178 32.81 3.73 -31.30
C ASP A 178 32.87 5.25 -31.22
N LEU A 179 31.73 5.94 -31.34
CA LEU A 179 31.65 7.41 -31.22
C LEU A 179 32.09 7.91 -29.84
N ILE A 180 31.71 7.17 -28.80
CA ILE A 180 32.08 7.50 -27.42
C ILE A 180 33.58 7.24 -27.19
N GLU A 181 34.16 6.19 -27.77
CA GLU A 181 35.59 5.88 -27.66
C GLU A 181 36.46 6.87 -28.45
N GLN A 182 36.06 7.21 -29.67
CA GLN A 182 36.76 8.20 -30.51
C GLN A 182 36.79 9.58 -29.86
N SER A 183 35.67 10.04 -29.29
CA SER A 183 35.59 11.34 -28.63
C SER A 183 36.40 11.45 -27.35
N GLN A 184 36.70 10.32 -26.68
CA GLN A 184 37.48 10.29 -25.45
C GLN A 184 38.98 10.39 -25.67
N SER A 185 39.48 10.01 -26.85
CA SER A 185 40.90 10.16 -27.19
C SER A 185 41.35 11.64 -27.22
N SER A 186 40.39 12.58 -27.25
CA SER A 186 40.65 14.03 -27.20
C SER A 186 40.73 14.63 -25.78
N GLY A 187 40.48 13.86 -24.71
CA GLY A 187 40.98 14.15 -23.36
C GLY A 187 40.20 15.12 -22.45
N SER A 188 39.03 15.65 -22.82
CA SER A 188 38.37 16.72 -22.04
C SER A 188 37.17 16.33 -21.15
N GLY A 189 36.73 15.06 -21.12
CA GLY A 189 35.62 14.63 -20.25
C GLY A 189 34.98 13.30 -20.65
N SER A 190 34.06 12.79 -19.82
CA SER A 190 33.23 11.61 -20.12
C SER A 190 32.02 11.99 -20.99
N GLY A 191 31.79 11.21 -22.05
CA GLY A 191 30.66 11.39 -22.98
C GLY A 191 31.07 11.98 -24.33
N LEU A 192 30.09 12.33 -25.16
CA LEU A 192 30.31 12.88 -26.51
C LEU A 192 30.73 14.36 -26.47
N PRO A 193 31.31 14.94 -27.54
CA PRO A 193 31.66 16.36 -27.59
C PRO A 193 30.43 17.27 -27.49
N LEU A 194 30.57 18.46 -26.88
CA LEU A 194 29.46 19.39 -26.59
C LEU A 194 28.56 19.72 -27.79
N LEU A 195 29.14 19.88 -28.99
CA LEU A 195 28.37 20.15 -30.22
C LEU A 195 27.48 18.97 -30.61
N VAL A 196 27.98 17.75 -30.42
CA VAL A 196 27.19 16.53 -30.65
C VAL A 196 26.11 16.43 -29.57
N GLN A 197 26.45 16.67 -28.30
CA GLN A 197 25.50 16.59 -27.18
C GLN A 197 24.23 17.44 -27.41
N ARG A 198 24.36 18.67 -27.92
CA ARG A 198 23.24 19.62 -28.16
C ARG A 198 22.27 19.26 -29.29
N THR A 199 22.42 18.10 -29.91
CA THR A 199 21.57 17.65 -31.02
C THR A 199 20.96 16.26 -30.83
N ILE A 200 21.33 15.56 -29.76
CA ILE A 200 20.96 14.16 -29.56
C ILE A 200 19.49 14.04 -29.15
N ALA A 201 18.95 14.94 -28.32
CA ALA A 201 17.56 14.83 -27.86
C ALA A 201 16.53 14.96 -28.99
N LYS A 202 16.89 15.61 -30.09
CA LYS A 202 16.04 15.68 -31.30
C LYS A 202 16.01 14.35 -32.07
N GLN A 203 17.07 13.56 -31.97
CA GLN A 203 17.23 12.28 -32.68
C GLN A 203 16.75 11.08 -31.85
N ILE A 204 16.57 11.24 -30.54
CA ILE A 204 16.06 10.18 -29.68
C ILE A 204 14.56 10.00 -29.86
N GLN A 205 14.17 8.75 -30.13
CA GLN A 205 12.79 8.31 -30.08
C GLN A 205 12.49 7.76 -28.68
N MET A 206 11.56 8.37 -27.96
CA MET A 206 11.13 7.91 -26.64
C MET A 206 10.18 6.72 -26.81
N VAL A 207 10.48 5.58 -26.20
CA VAL A 207 9.74 4.34 -26.43
C VAL A 207 8.85 3.97 -25.25
N LYS A 208 9.41 3.91 -24.03
CA LYS A 208 8.67 3.45 -22.85
C LYS A 208 9.17 4.14 -21.59
N GLN A 209 8.27 4.62 -20.74
CA GLN A 209 8.63 5.04 -19.38
C GLN A 209 9.05 3.82 -18.55
N ILE A 210 10.28 3.84 -18.02
CA ILE A 210 10.88 2.76 -17.23
C ILE A 210 11.00 3.10 -15.75
N GLY A 211 10.86 4.39 -15.39
CA GLY A 211 10.88 4.81 -14.00
C GLY A 211 10.32 6.21 -13.80
N LYS A 212 9.97 6.51 -12.54
CA LYS A 212 9.61 7.84 -12.09
C LYS A 212 10.30 8.11 -10.76
N GLY A 213 11.09 9.17 -10.72
CA GLY A 213 11.84 9.60 -9.54
C GLY A 213 11.31 10.92 -8.99
N ARG A 214 12.00 11.45 -7.97
CA ARG A 214 11.69 12.74 -7.36
C ARG A 214 11.83 13.90 -8.35
N TYR A 215 12.89 13.87 -9.16
CA TYR A 215 13.30 15.00 -9.99
C TYR A 215 12.80 14.92 -11.43
N GLY A 216 12.13 13.82 -11.80
CA GLY A 216 11.72 13.59 -13.18
C GLY A 216 11.39 12.13 -13.49
N GLU A 217 11.29 11.85 -14.78
CA GLU A 217 10.91 10.55 -15.31
C GLU A 217 12.07 9.92 -16.06
N VAL A 218 12.17 8.60 -16.04
CA VAL A 218 13.19 7.86 -16.80
C VAL A 218 12.48 7.07 -17.89
N TRP A 219 12.96 7.23 -19.12
CA TRP A 219 12.43 6.61 -20.31
C TRP A 219 13.49 5.75 -20.98
N MET A 220 13.10 4.60 -21.50
CA MET A 220 13.88 3.90 -22.52
C MET A 220 13.58 4.55 -23.86
N GLY A 221 14.63 4.97 -24.55
CA GLY A 221 14.59 5.52 -25.90
C GLY A 221 15.46 4.72 -26.86
N LYS A 222 15.33 5.04 -28.15
CA LYS A 222 16.21 4.55 -29.21
C LYS A 222 16.96 5.71 -29.85
N TRP A 223 18.27 5.56 -30.00
CA TRP A 223 19.12 6.48 -30.75
C TRP A 223 19.99 5.68 -31.72
N ARG A 224 19.86 5.94 -33.03
CA ARG A 224 20.58 5.21 -34.09
C ARG A 224 20.45 3.68 -33.97
N GLY A 225 19.25 3.20 -33.61
CA GLY A 225 18.98 1.77 -33.41
C GLY A 225 19.37 1.20 -32.03
N GLU A 226 20.23 1.89 -31.28
CA GLU A 226 20.69 1.48 -29.95
C GLU A 226 19.73 1.95 -28.85
N ARG A 227 19.59 1.16 -27.78
CA ARG A 227 18.74 1.51 -26.63
C ARG A 227 19.51 2.39 -25.65
N VAL A 228 18.88 3.49 -25.25
CA VAL A 228 19.41 4.46 -24.28
C VAL A 228 18.39 4.70 -23.17
N ALA A 229 18.88 5.05 -21.98
CA ALA A 229 18.04 5.51 -20.88
C ALA A 229 18.11 7.04 -20.80
N VAL A 230 16.95 7.69 -20.82
CA VAL A 230 16.79 9.15 -20.82
C VAL A 230 16.07 9.56 -19.56
N LYS A 231 16.78 10.22 -18.65
CA LYS A 231 16.19 10.88 -17.48
C LYS A 231 15.77 12.28 -17.90
N VAL A 232 14.46 12.52 -17.91
CA VAL A 232 13.82 13.78 -18.27
C VAL A 232 13.47 14.51 -16.98
N PHE A 233 14.13 15.64 -16.74
CA PHE A 233 13.88 16.48 -15.56
C PHE A 233 12.81 17.52 -15.86
N PHE A 234 12.05 17.89 -14.84
CA PHE A 234 11.20 19.07 -14.90
C PHE A 234 12.05 20.34 -14.95
N THR A 235 11.57 21.39 -15.60
CA THR A 235 12.28 22.69 -15.69
C THR A 235 12.58 23.29 -14.32
N THR A 236 11.71 23.04 -13.33
CA THR A 236 11.92 23.46 -11.94
C THR A 236 13.10 22.76 -11.26
N GLU A 237 13.61 21.67 -11.84
CA GLU A 237 14.69 20.84 -11.31
C GLU A 237 16.00 21.02 -12.10
N GLU A 238 16.19 22.18 -12.76
CA GLU A 238 17.39 22.51 -13.52
C GLU A 238 18.67 22.37 -12.69
N ALA A 239 18.68 22.84 -11.44
CA ALA A 239 19.83 22.71 -10.55
C ALA A 239 20.17 21.24 -10.24
N SER A 240 19.17 20.35 -10.21
CA SER A 240 19.35 18.92 -10.01
C SER A 240 19.94 18.26 -11.27
N TRP A 241 19.43 18.60 -12.45
CA TRP A 241 19.98 18.16 -13.74
C TRP A 241 21.42 18.63 -13.95
N PHE A 242 21.72 19.89 -13.66
CA PHE A 242 23.06 20.47 -13.80
C PHE A 242 24.07 19.74 -12.91
N ARG A 243 23.76 19.57 -11.62
CA ARG A 243 24.62 18.84 -10.68
C ARG A 243 24.91 17.42 -11.14
N GLU A 244 23.88 16.68 -11.51
CA GLU A 244 24.04 15.28 -11.90
C GLU A 244 24.88 15.16 -13.18
N THR A 245 24.63 16.04 -14.17
CA THR A 245 25.41 16.14 -15.40
C THR A 245 26.88 16.47 -15.11
N GLU A 246 27.14 17.45 -14.24
CA GLU A 246 28.48 17.87 -13.86
C GLU A 246 29.28 16.76 -13.14
N ILE A 247 28.61 15.92 -12.36
CA ILE A 247 29.23 14.74 -11.75
C ILE A 247 29.57 13.73 -12.83
N TYR A 248 28.63 13.38 -13.72
CA TYR A 248 28.86 12.42 -14.79
C TYR A 248 29.95 12.86 -15.78
N GLN A 249 30.11 14.17 -16.02
CA GLN A 249 31.13 14.75 -16.90
C GLN A 249 32.51 14.91 -16.25
N THR A 250 32.66 14.54 -14.97
CA THR A 250 33.94 14.64 -14.26
C THR A 250 35.05 13.87 -15.00
N VAL A 251 36.24 14.46 -15.07
CA VAL A 251 37.40 13.84 -15.72
C VAL A 251 37.73 12.49 -15.06
N LEU A 252 38.06 11.48 -15.87
CA LEU A 252 38.31 10.09 -15.45
C LEU A 252 37.15 9.44 -14.65
N MET A 253 35.92 9.95 -14.77
CA MET A 253 34.76 9.36 -14.11
C MET A 253 34.31 8.02 -14.73
N ARG A 254 34.54 7.83 -16.03
CA ARG A 254 34.13 6.61 -16.75
C ARG A 254 34.82 5.38 -16.16
N HIS A 255 34.04 4.36 -15.84
CA HIS A 255 34.51 3.09 -15.30
C HIS A 255 33.49 2.01 -15.65
N GLU A 256 33.90 0.74 -15.78
CA GLU A 256 32.99 -0.34 -16.16
C GLU A 256 31.80 -0.42 -15.17
N ASN A 257 32.02 -0.24 -13.88
CA ASN A 257 30.96 -0.33 -12.87
C ASN A 257 30.35 1.03 -12.47
N ILE A 258 30.44 2.04 -13.34
CA ILE A 258 29.68 3.30 -13.24
C ILE A 258 28.81 3.42 -14.49
N LEU A 259 27.58 3.90 -14.33
CA LEU A 259 26.66 4.07 -15.45
C LEU A 259 27.30 4.98 -16.51
N CYS A 260 27.33 4.49 -17.75
CA CYS A 260 27.92 5.19 -18.88
C CYS A 260 27.06 6.39 -19.25
N PHE A 261 27.58 7.59 -18.98
CA PHE A 261 27.04 8.84 -19.50
C PHE A 261 27.35 8.98 -20.99
N ILE A 262 26.34 9.37 -21.75
CA ILE A 262 26.44 9.60 -23.20
C ILE A 262 26.42 11.10 -23.47
N ALA A 263 25.36 11.78 -23.01
CA ALA A 263 25.13 13.19 -23.26
C ALA A 263 24.12 13.81 -22.29
N ALA A 264 24.13 15.13 -22.22
CA ALA A 264 23.05 15.92 -21.64
C ALA A 264 22.60 16.95 -22.68
N ASP A 265 21.30 17.16 -22.82
CA ASP A 265 20.73 18.00 -23.87
C ASP A 265 19.43 18.65 -23.41
N ILE A 266 19.01 19.72 -24.08
CA ILE A 266 17.79 20.48 -23.77
C ILE A 266 16.88 20.43 -24.99
N LYS A 267 15.65 19.97 -24.79
CA LYS A 267 14.65 19.83 -25.86
C LYS A 267 13.43 20.70 -25.59
N GLY A 268 12.91 21.35 -26.62
CA GLY A 268 11.71 22.18 -26.53
C GLY A 268 12.01 23.68 -26.37
N THR A 269 10.94 24.47 -26.25
CA THR A 269 11.01 25.93 -26.13
C THR A 269 10.01 26.43 -25.08
N GLY A 270 10.37 27.49 -24.35
CA GLY A 270 9.49 28.13 -23.37
C GLY A 270 9.03 27.19 -22.26
N SER A 271 7.71 27.11 -22.06
CA SER A 271 7.07 26.30 -21.01
C SER A 271 7.20 24.79 -21.20
N TRP A 272 7.63 24.32 -22.38
CA TRP A 272 7.79 22.90 -22.70
C TRP A 272 9.25 22.44 -22.76
N THR A 273 10.15 23.22 -22.17
CA THR A 273 11.57 22.86 -22.09
C THR A 273 11.74 21.60 -21.26
N GLN A 274 12.52 20.64 -21.75
CA GLN A 274 12.83 19.38 -21.09
C GLN A 274 14.34 19.21 -21.03
N LEU A 275 14.85 18.90 -19.85
CA LEU A 275 16.28 18.69 -19.62
C LEU A 275 16.55 17.19 -19.64
N TYR A 276 17.36 16.73 -20.59
CA TYR A 276 17.66 15.32 -20.81
C TYR A 276 19.03 14.98 -20.25
N LEU A 277 19.12 13.87 -19.53
CA LEU A 277 20.35 13.18 -19.20
C LEU A 277 20.29 11.79 -19.81
N ILE A 278 21.21 11.51 -20.74
CA ILE A 278 21.19 10.32 -21.61
C ILE A 278 22.34 9.39 -21.22
N THR A 279 22.00 8.14 -20.97
CA THR A 279 22.91 7.10 -20.46
C THR A 279 22.67 5.76 -21.15
N ASP A 280 23.58 4.81 -20.96
CA ASP A 280 23.37 3.43 -21.41
C ASP A 280 22.09 2.83 -20.79
N TYR A 281 21.33 2.10 -21.60
CA TYR A 281 20.20 1.31 -21.09
C TYR A 281 20.66 -0.09 -20.68
N HIS A 282 20.21 -0.55 -19.51
CA HIS A 282 20.46 -1.90 -19.02
C HIS A 282 19.15 -2.65 -18.78
N GLU A 283 18.93 -3.71 -19.56
CA GLU A 283 17.72 -4.55 -19.50
C GLU A 283 17.52 -5.27 -18.17
N GLY A 284 18.62 -5.55 -17.45
CA GLY A 284 18.56 -6.16 -16.11
C GLY A 284 17.94 -5.24 -15.06
N GLY A 285 17.69 -3.97 -15.41
CA GLY A 285 17.05 -2.99 -14.52
C GLY A 285 17.88 -2.73 -13.27
N SER A 286 17.20 -2.32 -12.19
CA SER A 286 17.85 -2.12 -10.91
C SER A 286 18.17 -3.44 -10.23
N LEU A 287 19.22 -3.48 -9.41
CA LEU A 287 19.57 -4.62 -8.57
C LEU A 287 18.40 -5.00 -7.65
N TYR A 288 17.61 -4.01 -7.21
CA TYR A 288 16.36 -4.24 -6.47
C TYR A 288 15.36 -5.09 -7.25
N ASP A 289 15.11 -4.78 -8.51
CA ASP A 289 14.17 -5.53 -9.35
C ASP A 289 14.74 -6.89 -9.77
N TYR A 290 16.05 -6.93 -10.02
CA TYR A 290 16.77 -8.16 -10.36
C TYR A 290 16.68 -9.20 -9.24
N LEU A 291 16.97 -8.79 -7.99
CA LEU A 291 16.93 -9.68 -6.83
C LEU A 291 15.51 -10.15 -6.45
N LYS A 292 14.47 -9.42 -6.85
CA LYS A 292 13.08 -9.86 -6.67
C LYS A 292 12.67 -11.00 -7.59
N SER A 293 13.27 -11.04 -8.79
CA SER A 293 12.89 -11.95 -9.87
C SER A 293 13.85 -13.12 -10.04
N THR A 294 15.05 -13.03 -9.44
CA THR A 294 16.14 -13.98 -9.68
C THR A 294 16.80 -14.39 -8.37
N THR A 295 16.87 -15.69 -8.11
CA THR A 295 17.72 -16.28 -7.06
C THR A 295 19.15 -16.42 -7.58
N LEU A 296 20.14 -16.17 -6.72
CA LEU A 296 21.54 -16.15 -7.12
C LEU A 296 22.28 -17.40 -6.64
N ASP A 297 23.16 -17.94 -7.49
CA ASP A 297 24.22 -18.82 -7.05
C ASP A 297 25.39 -18.01 -6.45
N THR A 298 26.34 -18.69 -5.79
CA THR A 298 27.48 -18.02 -5.15
C THR A 298 28.30 -17.19 -6.13
N LYS A 299 28.46 -17.67 -7.38
CA LYS A 299 29.24 -16.99 -8.41
C LYS A 299 28.57 -15.70 -8.87
N ALA A 300 27.27 -15.70 -9.12
CA ALA A 300 26.50 -14.52 -9.49
C ALA A 300 26.46 -13.52 -8.33
N MET A 301 26.25 -14.00 -7.09
CA MET A 301 26.30 -13.17 -5.89
C MET A 301 27.65 -12.43 -5.78
N LEU A 302 28.76 -13.15 -5.89
CA LEU A 302 30.11 -12.56 -5.84
C LEU A 302 30.33 -11.58 -6.99
N ARG A 303 29.86 -11.89 -8.20
CA ARG A 303 29.97 -10.99 -9.36
C ARG A 303 29.24 -9.68 -9.14
N LEU A 304 27.99 -9.71 -8.66
CA LEU A 304 27.20 -8.52 -8.39
C LEU A 304 27.82 -7.68 -7.26
N ALA A 305 28.29 -8.33 -6.19
CA ALA A 305 28.95 -7.66 -5.07
C ALA A 305 30.28 -7.02 -5.48
N TYR A 306 31.14 -7.77 -6.16
CA TYR A 306 32.46 -7.32 -6.62
C TYR A 306 32.35 -6.15 -7.59
N SER A 307 31.48 -6.25 -8.59
CA SER A 307 31.27 -5.14 -9.54
C SER A 307 30.69 -3.90 -8.87
N SER A 308 29.73 -4.03 -7.96
CA SER A 308 29.17 -2.89 -7.22
C SER A 308 30.24 -2.19 -6.37
N VAL A 309 31.06 -2.96 -5.62
CA VAL A 309 32.12 -2.37 -4.79
C VAL A 309 33.26 -1.80 -5.63
N SER A 310 33.57 -2.38 -6.80
CA SER A 310 34.56 -1.85 -7.73
C SER A 310 34.16 -0.46 -8.25
N GLY A 311 32.88 -0.27 -8.63
CA GLY A 311 32.35 1.05 -8.98
C GLY A 311 32.42 2.05 -7.82
N LEU A 312 32.07 1.61 -6.61
CA LEU A 312 32.11 2.48 -5.42
C LEU A 312 33.54 2.87 -5.06
N CYS A 313 34.48 1.94 -5.15
CA CYS A 313 35.91 2.18 -4.95
C CYS A 313 36.43 3.21 -5.96
N HIS A 314 36.06 3.09 -7.23
CA HIS A 314 36.40 4.08 -8.26
C HIS A 314 35.85 5.47 -7.94
N LEU A 315 34.59 5.57 -7.51
CA LEU A 315 34.00 6.85 -7.06
C LEU A 315 34.83 7.48 -5.94
N HIS A 316 35.15 6.70 -4.91
CA HIS A 316 35.83 7.17 -3.70
C HIS A 316 37.31 7.51 -3.91
N THR A 317 37.97 6.87 -4.88
CA THR A 317 39.40 7.03 -5.11
C THR A 317 39.70 8.35 -5.83
N GLU A 318 40.52 9.20 -5.23
CA GLU A 318 41.11 10.36 -5.90
C GLU A 318 42.16 9.88 -6.92
N ILE A 319 42.10 10.39 -8.16
CA ILE A 319 43.07 10.07 -9.21
C ILE A 319 43.86 11.33 -9.52
N PHE A 320 45.18 11.28 -9.29
CA PHE A 320 46.08 12.40 -9.57
C PHE A 320 46.43 12.50 -11.05
N GLY A 321 46.52 13.73 -11.55
CA GLY A 321 46.86 14.05 -12.93
C GLY A 321 46.76 15.54 -13.20
N THR A 322 47.11 15.99 -14.41
CA THR A 322 46.94 17.39 -14.84
C THR A 322 45.48 17.84 -14.77
N GLN A 323 44.56 16.92 -15.05
CA GLN A 323 43.12 17.01 -14.81
C GLN A 323 42.71 15.78 -13.99
N GLY A 324 42.98 15.83 -12.68
CA GLY A 324 42.69 14.73 -11.77
C GLY A 324 41.19 14.51 -11.53
N LYS A 325 40.83 13.30 -11.09
CA LYS A 325 39.48 13.00 -10.59
C LYS A 325 39.44 13.21 -9.08
N PRO A 326 38.58 14.08 -8.54
CA PRO A 326 38.40 14.19 -7.09
C PRO A 326 37.79 12.91 -6.50
N ALA A 327 37.95 12.69 -5.20
CA ALA A 327 37.16 11.70 -4.48
C ALA A 327 35.68 12.11 -4.48
N ILE A 328 34.77 11.18 -4.77
CA ILE A 328 33.34 11.45 -4.89
C ILE A 328 32.57 10.53 -3.94
N ALA A 329 31.75 11.09 -3.06
CA ALA A 329 30.83 10.30 -2.23
C ALA A 329 29.42 10.28 -2.84
N HIS A 330 28.83 9.10 -3.01
CA HIS A 330 27.54 8.90 -3.69
C HIS A 330 26.34 9.48 -2.92
N ARG A 331 26.32 9.31 -1.60
CA ARG A 331 25.28 9.78 -0.64
C ARG A 331 23.85 9.21 -0.77
N ASP A 332 23.49 8.56 -1.88
CA ASP A 332 22.20 7.85 -2.01
C ASP A 332 22.37 6.42 -2.55
N LEU A 333 23.33 5.67 -1.98
CA LEU A 333 23.62 4.31 -2.44
C LEU A 333 22.57 3.34 -1.89
N LYS A 334 21.83 2.70 -2.81
CA LYS A 334 20.80 1.71 -2.52
C LYS A 334 20.62 0.78 -3.71
N SER A 335 20.02 -0.39 -3.51
CA SER A 335 19.83 -1.39 -4.58
C SER A 335 19.00 -0.89 -5.78
N LYS A 336 18.18 0.15 -5.61
CA LYS A 336 17.47 0.82 -6.72
C LYS A 336 18.38 1.68 -7.60
N ASN A 337 19.53 2.12 -7.08
CA ASN A 337 20.49 3.00 -7.75
C ASN A 337 21.72 2.22 -8.25
N ILE A 338 21.65 0.89 -8.27
CA ILE A 338 22.65 0.00 -8.88
C ILE A 338 21.93 -0.75 -9.99
N LEU A 339 22.47 -0.76 -11.20
CA LEU A 339 21.88 -1.43 -12.36
C LEU A 339 22.61 -2.72 -12.69
N VAL A 340 21.88 -3.74 -13.15
CA VAL A 340 22.45 -5.03 -13.58
C VAL A 340 22.59 -5.07 -15.09
N LYS A 341 23.81 -5.28 -15.56
CA LYS A 341 24.16 -5.39 -16.97
C LYS A 341 23.85 -6.77 -17.54
N LYS A 342 23.82 -6.88 -18.87
CA LYS A 342 23.62 -8.14 -19.60
C LYS A 342 24.66 -9.23 -19.26
N ASN A 343 25.89 -8.85 -18.92
CA ASN A 343 26.96 -9.78 -18.52
C ASN A 343 26.86 -10.24 -17.04
N GLY A 344 25.86 -9.76 -16.29
CA GLY A 344 25.66 -10.05 -14.87
C GLY A 344 26.55 -9.26 -13.92
N ALA A 345 27.25 -8.23 -14.40
CA ALA A 345 27.94 -7.25 -13.55
C ALA A 345 27.01 -6.07 -13.23
N CYS A 346 27.34 -5.32 -12.18
CA CYS A 346 26.64 -4.10 -11.78
C CYS A 346 27.31 -2.84 -12.32
N CYS A 347 26.55 -1.76 -12.41
CA CYS A 347 27.08 -0.40 -12.43
C CYS A 347 26.26 0.51 -11.51
N ILE A 348 26.91 1.51 -10.91
CA ILE A 348 26.26 2.49 -10.04
C ILE A 348 25.67 3.62 -10.89
N ALA A 349 24.44 4.03 -10.55
CA ALA A 349 23.66 5.07 -11.22
C ALA A 349 23.12 6.10 -10.21
N ASP A 350 22.47 7.14 -10.72
CA ASP A 350 21.82 8.21 -9.94
C ASP A 350 22.79 9.00 -9.02
N LEU A 351 23.67 9.76 -9.66
CA LEU A 351 24.71 10.56 -8.99
C LEU A 351 24.23 11.97 -8.59
N GLY A 352 22.92 12.24 -8.64
CA GLY A 352 22.37 13.59 -8.43
C GLY A 352 22.57 14.18 -7.03
N LEU A 353 22.87 13.33 -6.03
CA LEU A 353 23.18 13.74 -4.65
C LEU A 353 24.66 13.63 -4.29
N ALA A 354 25.50 13.24 -5.25
CA ALA A 354 26.92 13.02 -5.02
C ALA A 354 27.64 14.33 -4.69
N VAL A 355 28.77 14.22 -3.97
CA VAL A 355 29.63 15.35 -3.61
C VAL A 355 31.07 15.07 -3.99
N LYS A 356 31.74 16.05 -4.56
CA LYS A 356 33.18 16.04 -4.85
C LYS A 356 33.93 16.54 -3.61
N PHE A 357 34.99 15.86 -3.20
CA PHE A 357 35.94 16.39 -2.23
C PHE A 357 36.78 17.45 -2.93
N ILE A 358 36.65 18.70 -2.49
CA ILE A 358 37.43 19.85 -2.96
C ILE A 358 38.38 20.20 -1.82
N ARG A 359 39.69 20.18 -2.08
CA ARG A 359 40.70 20.59 -1.10
C ARG A 359 40.76 22.10 -0.96
#